data_AF-A0A6M3IV21-F1
#
_entry.id   AF-A0A6M3IV21-F1
#
_cell.length_a   1.000
_cell.length_b   1.000
_cell.length_c   1.000
_cell.angle_alpha   90.00
_cell.angle_beta   90.00
_cell.angle_gamma   90.00
#
_symmetry.space_group_name_H-M   'P 1'
#
loop_
_entity.id
_entity.type
_entity.pdbx_description
1 polymer ?
#
loop_
_entity_poly.entity_id
_entity_poly.type
_entity_poly.pdbx_seq_one_letter_code
_entity_poly.pdbx_strand_id
1 'polypeptide(L)' 'MQKLSTGDDATLGNYRKLAVAVFGEGKATKFLDDKIQASPNGEQEEVLADERQMVHLLGTMTFQ' A
#
# COMPACT_ATOMS: atom_id res chain seq x y z
N MET A 1 -1.29 3.36 -15.78
CA MET A 1 -1.14 3.01 -14.37
C MET A 1 0.06 2.13 -14.19
N GLN A 2 0.87 2.39 -13.16
CA GLN A 2 1.97 1.49 -12.80
C GLN A 2 1.44 0.14 -12.31
N LYS A 3 2.22 -0.93 -12.49
CA LYS A 3 1.88 -2.27 -12.02
C LYS A 3 2.81 -2.66 -10.88
N LEU A 4 2.26 -3.35 -9.88
CA LEU A 4 3.05 -4.06 -8.88
C LEU A 4 3.72 -5.27 -9.52
N SER A 5 4.74 -5.80 -8.86
CA SER A 5 5.41 -7.05 -9.24
C SER A 5 4.47 -8.26 -9.31
N THR A 6 3.31 -8.20 -8.65
CA THR A 6 2.23 -9.19 -8.71
C THR A 6 1.37 -9.11 -9.98
N GLY A 7 1.54 -8.07 -10.81
CA GLY A 7 0.71 -7.77 -11.98
C GLY A 7 -0.53 -6.92 -11.69
N ASP A 8 -0.81 -6.66 -10.42
CA ASP A 8 -1.91 -5.79 -9.98
C ASP A 8 -1.61 -4.32 -10.27
N ASP A 9 -2.67 -3.51 -10.41
CA ASP A 9 -2.50 -2.06 -10.49
C ASP A 9 -1.92 -1.50 -9.19
N ALA A 10 -0.99 -0.55 -9.29
CA ALA A 10 -0.37 0.12 -8.16
C ALA A 10 -1.34 1.12 -7.50
N THR A 11 -2.37 0.62 -6.82
CA THR A 11 -3.36 1.44 -6.10
C THR A 11 -3.21 1.28 -4.59
N LEU A 12 -3.78 2.21 -3.82
CA LEU A 12 -3.80 2.11 -2.36
C LEU A 12 -4.40 0.79 -1.87
N GLY A 13 -5.48 0.32 -2.51
CA GLY A 13 -6.13 -0.95 -2.16
C GLY A 13 -5.23 -2.16 -2.38
N ASN A 14 -4.47 -2.19 -3.49
CA ASN A 14 -3.56 -3.30 -3.78
C ASN A 14 -2.30 -3.27 -2.91
N TYR A 15 -1.78 -2.09 -2.58
CA TYR A 15 -0.74 -1.97 -1.55
C TYR A 15 -1.22 -2.41 -0.17
N ARG A 16 -2.49 -2.15 0.18
CA ARG A 16 -3.09 -2.63 1.43
C ARG A 16 -3.16 -4.15 1.46
N LYS A 17 -3.65 -4.78 0.39
CA LYS A 17 -3.67 -6.25 0.25
C LYS A 17 -2.26 -6.85 0.34
N LEU A 18 -1.29 -6.23 -0.34
CA LEU A 18 0.11 -6.62 -0.26
C LEU A 18 0.64 -6.53 1.17
N ALA A 19 0.37 -5.42 1.87
CA ALA A 19 0.79 -5.23 3.26
C ALA A 19 0.21 -6.31 4.18
N VAL A 20 -1.10 -6.62 4.05
CA VAL A 20 -1.72 -7.72 4.80
C VAL A 20 -1.07 -9.07 4.47
N ALA A 21 -0.81 -9.35 3.19
CA ALA A 21 -0.24 -10.62 2.75
C ALA A 21 1.22 -10.82 3.20
N VAL A 22 2.03 -9.76 3.23
CA VAL A 22 3.47 -9.83 3.54
C VAL A 22 3.74 -9.64 5.03
N PHE A 23 3.02 -8.72 5.68
CA PHE A 23 3.31 -8.26 7.04
C PHE A 23 2.20 -8.55 8.05
N GLY A 24 1.00 -8.94 7.59
CA GLY A 24 -0.20 -9.02 8.42
C GLY A 24 -0.85 -7.66 8.66
N GLU A 25 -1.92 -7.64 9.45
CA GLU A 25 -2.55 -6.38 9.89
C GLU A 25 -1.68 -5.68 10.95
N GLY A 26 -1.56 -4.36 10.85
CA GLY A 26 -0.76 -3.58 11.79
C GLY A 26 -0.64 -2.10 11.42
N LYS A 27 0.48 -1.48 11.81
CA LYS A 27 0.75 -0.05 11.56
C LYS A 27 0.73 0.28 10.06
N ALA A 28 1.33 -0.58 9.23
CA ALA A 28 1.38 -0.38 7.77
C ALA A 28 0.00 -0.43 7.12
N THR A 29 -0.86 -1.39 7.49
CA THR A 29 -2.22 -1.48 6.96
C THR A 29 -3.08 -0.33 7.45
N LYS A 30 -2.94 0.08 8.72
CA LYS A 30 -3.62 1.26 9.25
C LYS A 30 -3.22 2.55 8.53
N PHE A 31 -1.93 2.73 8.24
CA PHE A 31 -1.47 3.87 7.44
C PHE A 31 -2.14 3.90 6.07
N LEU A 32 -2.25 2.75 5.40
CA LEU A 32 -2.94 2.64 4.12
C LEU A 32 -4.44 2.86 4.24
N ASP A 33 -5.09 2.36 5.29
CA ASP A 33 -6.50 2.60 5.59
C ASP A 33 -6.80 4.09 5.77
N ASP A 34 -5.96 4.80 6.53
CA ASP A 34 -6.08 6.25 6.72
C ASP A 34 -5.93 7.01 5.39
N LYS A 35 -5.02 6.56 4.50
CA LYS A 35 -4.84 7.13 3.16
C LYS A 35 -6.02 6.83 2.24
N ILE A 36 -6.58 5.62 2.30
CA ILE A 36 -7.78 5.24 1.54
C ILE A 36 -8.96 6.12 1.96
N GLN A 37 -9.18 6.30 3.26
CA GLN A 37 -10.27 7.14 3.78
C GLN A 37 -10.13 8.61 3.39
N ALA A 38 -8.90 9.12 3.31
CA ALA A 38 -8.63 10.51 2.95
C ALA A 38 -8.64 10.77 1.42
N SER A 39 -8.56 9.73 0.58
CA SER A 39 -8.53 9.89 -0.88
C SER A 39 -9.95 9.98 -1.47
N PRO A 40 -10.20 10.90 -2.42
CA PRO A 40 -11.45 10.93 -3.18
C PRO A 40 -11.67 9.67 -4.05
N ASN A 41 -10.60 8.95 -4.43
CA ASN A 41 -10.68 7.71 -5.20
C ASN A 41 -10.55 6.45 -4.33
N GLY A 42 -10.40 6.60 -3.01
CA GLY A 42 -10.35 5.50 -2.07
C GLY A 42 -9.30 4.44 -2.42
N GLU A 43 -9.71 3.17 -2.45
CA GLU A 43 -8.84 2.04 -2.80
C GLU A 43 -8.30 2.09 -4.24
N GLN A 44 -8.95 2.84 -5.13
CA GLN A 44 -8.56 2.96 -6.53
C GLN A 44 -7.56 4.10 -6.78
N GLU A 45 -7.21 4.88 -5.74
CA GLU A 45 -6.19 5.92 -5.84
C GLU A 45 -4.87 5.33 -6.34
N GLU A 46 -4.36 5.89 -7.44
CA GLU A 46 -3.08 5.48 -8.02
C GLU A 46 -1.92 5.92 -7.12
N VAL A 47 -1.04 4.99 -6.81
CA VAL A 47 0.20 5.25 -6.10
C VAL A 47 1.29 5.50 -7.12
N LEU A 48 1.79 6.74 -7.16
CA LEU A 48 2.83 7.17 -8.10
C LEU A 48 4.25 6.77 -7.66
N ALA A 49 4.43 6.37 -6.41
CA ALA A 49 5.72 5.99 -5.85
C ALA A 49 6.17 4.60 -6.36
N ASP A 50 7.49 4.43 -6.54
CA ASP A 50 8.09 3.15 -6.93
C ASP A 50 7.80 2.07 -5.87
N GLU A 51 7.49 0.86 -6.34
CA GLU A 51 7.12 -0.27 -5.48
C GLU A 51 8.18 -0.56 -4.42
N ARG A 52 9.48 -0.47 -4.73
CA ARG A 52 10.53 -0.76 -3.74
C ARG A 52 10.54 0.28 -2.62
N GLN A 53 10.24 1.54 -2.94
CA GLN A 53 10.15 2.60 -1.94
C GLN A 53 8.91 2.40 -1.06
N MET A 54 7.78 2.02 -1.65
CA MET A 54 6.58 1.70 -0.89
C MET A 54 6.78 0.49 0.02
N VAL A 55 7.34 -0.61 -0.49
CA VAL A 55 7.62 -1.81 0.31
C VAL A 55 8.62 -1.49 1.43
N HIS A 56 9.64 -0.68 1.17
CA HIS A 56 10.58 -0.24 2.20
C HIS A 56 9.86 0.57 3.30
N LEU A 57 9.04 1.54 2.93
CA LEU A 57 8.26 2.36 3.87
C LEU A 57 7.33 1.49 4.75
N LEU A 58 6.56 0.60 4.12
CA LEU A 58 5.63 -0.28 4.82
C LEU A 58 6.36 -1.27 5.74
N GLY A 59 7.51 -1.78 5.31
CA GLY A 59 8.38 -2.61 6.14
C GLY A 59 8.92 -1.86 7.35
N THR A 60 9.42 -0.64 7.17
CA THR A 60 9.89 0.21 8.28
C THR A 60 8.78 0.48 9.29
N MET A 61 7.56 0.79 8.83
CA MET A 61 6.41 0.99 9.72
C MET A 61 6.00 -0.28 10.49
N THR A 62 6.26 -1.45 9.93
CA THR A 62 5.88 -2.73 10.55
C THR A 62 6.86 -3.11 11.67
N PHE A 63 8.17 -2.94 11.43
CA PHE A 63 9.22 -3.43 12.32
C PHE A 63 9.79 -2.38 13.28
N GLN A 64 9.40 -1.11 13.15
CA GLN A 64 9.63 -0.04 14.15
C GLN A 64 8.38 0.21 14.99
#